data_AF-A0A9E2ZH16-F1
#
_entry.id   AF-A0A9E2ZH16-F1
#
_cell.length_a   1.000
_cell.length_b   1.000
_cell.length_c   1.000
_cell.angle_alpha   90.00
_cell.angle_beta   90.00
_cell.angle_gamma   90.00
#
_symmetry.space_group_name_H-M   'P 1'
#
loop_
_entity.id
_entity.type
_entity.pdbx_description
1 polymer ?
#
loop_
_entity_poly.entity_id
_entity_poly.type
_entity_poly.pdbx_seq_one_letter_code
_entity_poly.pdbx_strand_id
1 'polypeptide(L)'
;MIEQTSSEAAIAAPPEKPAGARFGDRVADLVAARHSQLVLGLDPDPARLWPRAAELASAGQGPPADRAARAVSAHCALAIEAVGEQCVAVKLQLACFERLGAPGWAALAEVSERARG
;
A
#
# COMPACT_ATOMS: atom_id res chain seq x y z
N MET A 1 55.33 -1.06 6.16
CA MET A 1 54.99 0.02 5.20
C MET A 1 54.94 -0.59 3.81
N ILE A 2 53.78 -1.14 3.44
CA ILE A 2 53.41 -1.46 2.05
C ILE A 2 51.90 -1.23 2.00
N GLU A 3 51.48 -0.09 1.44
CA GLU A 3 50.10 0.13 1.03
C GLU A 3 49.85 -0.69 -0.24
N GLN A 4 48.88 -1.60 -0.21
CA GLN A 4 48.30 -2.19 -1.40
C GLN A 4 46.92 -1.58 -1.60
N THR A 5 46.84 -0.63 -2.53
CA THR A 5 45.61 -0.17 -3.15
C THR A 5 45.19 -1.19 -4.21
N SER A 6 43.92 -1.60 -4.20
CA SER A 6 43.29 -2.26 -5.36
C SER A 6 41.79 -1.98 -5.37
N SER A 7 41.47 -0.88 -6.05
CA SER A 7 40.33 -0.63 -6.92
C SER A 7 39.03 -1.37 -6.63
N GLU A 8 38.12 -0.76 -5.87
CA GLU A 8 36.69 -0.94 -6.15
C GLU A 8 36.39 -0.30 -7.49
N ALA A 9 35.87 -1.08 -8.44
CA ALA A 9 35.28 -0.54 -9.65
C ALA A 9 34.11 0.36 -9.23
N ALA A 10 34.32 1.67 -9.29
CA ALA A 10 33.27 2.64 -9.11
C ALA A 10 32.20 2.36 -10.16
N ILE A 11 31.07 1.81 -9.71
CA ILE A 11 29.88 1.66 -10.53
C ILE A 11 29.51 3.09 -10.91
N ALA A 12 29.68 3.45 -12.19
CA ALA A 12 29.42 4.79 -12.67
C ALA A 12 28.02 5.23 -12.23
N ALA A 13 27.95 6.37 -11.54
CA ALA A 13 26.70 6.92 -11.05
C ALA A 13 25.72 7.06 -12.23
N PRO A 14 24.49 6.51 -12.12
CA PRO A 14 23.50 6.66 -13.17
C PRO A 14 23.19 8.14 -13.40
N PRO A 15 22.86 8.55 -14.65
CA PRO A 15 22.59 9.94 -14.97
C PRO A 15 21.45 10.50 -14.09
N GLU A 16 21.63 11.72 -13.59
CA GLU A 16 20.61 12.44 -12.84
C GLU A 16 19.35 12.64 -13.68
N LYS A 17 18.19 12.27 -13.13
CA LYS A 17 16.87 12.55 -13.70
C LYS A 17 16.10 13.49 -12.74
N PRO A 18 15.70 14.70 -13.16
CA PRO A 18 14.78 15.55 -12.40
C PRO A 18 13.31 15.23 -12.80
N ALA A 19 12.25 15.39 -12.00
CA ALA A 19 12.08 15.65 -10.57
C ALA A 19 10.98 14.69 -10.05
N GLY A 20 11.21 14.12 -8.86
CA GLY A 20 10.41 13.07 -8.23
C GLY A 20 11.25 11.81 -7.99
N ALA A 21 11.41 11.40 -6.74
CA ALA A 21 12.16 10.19 -6.39
C ALA A 21 11.58 8.96 -7.14
N ARG A 22 12.41 8.11 -7.75
CA ARG A 22 11.94 6.91 -8.47
C ARG A 22 11.25 5.98 -7.47
N PHE A 23 10.46 5.01 -7.95
CA PHE A 23 9.79 4.06 -7.05
C PHE A 23 10.77 3.37 -6.09
N GLY A 24 11.90 2.89 -6.60
CA GLY A 24 12.93 2.25 -5.80
C GLY A 24 13.53 3.20 -4.75
N ASP A 25 13.82 4.45 -5.14
CA ASP A 25 14.36 5.47 -4.24
C ASP A 25 13.38 5.78 -3.10
N ARG A 26 12.09 5.99 -3.41
CA ARG A 26 11.06 6.22 -2.39
C ARG A 26 10.95 5.06 -1.39
N VAL A 27 11.03 3.82 -1.88
CA VAL A 27 11.01 2.65 -0.99
C VAL A 27 12.28 2.59 -0.13
N ALA A 28 13.45 2.83 -0.71
CA ALA A 28 14.72 2.86 0.03
C ALA A 28 14.72 3.94 1.13
N ASP A 29 14.22 5.13 0.81
CA ASP A 29 14.08 6.25 1.76
C ASP A 29 13.15 5.86 2.92
N LEU A 30 12.00 5.23 2.64
CA LEU A 30 11.08 4.76 3.67
C LEU A 30 11.67 3.63 4.53
N VAL A 31 12.44 2.71 3.93
CA VAL A 31 13.15 1.66 4.67
C VAL A 31 14.14 2.27 5.67
N ALA A 32 14.93 3.26 5.23
CA ALA A 32 15.88 3.96 6.08
C ALA A 32 15.18 4.75 7.18
N ALA A 33 14.13 5.51 6.84
CA ALA A 33 13.40 6.37 7.79
C ALA A 33 12.62 5.56 8.85
N ARG A 34 12.03 4.42 8.46
CA ARG A 34 11.18 3.60 9.33
C ARG A 34 11.92 2.43 9.98
N HIS A 35 13.19 2.20 9.62
CA HIS A 35 13.97 1.03 10.02
C HIS A 35 13.19 -0.29 9.83
N SER A 36 12.47 -0.39 8.72
CA SER A 36 11.52 -1.45 8.45
C SER A 36 11.51 -1.80 6.97
N GLN A 37 11.12 -3.03 6.66
CA GLN A 37 10.93 -3.53 5.29
C GLN A 37 9.52 -4.13 5.12
N LEU A 38 8.61 -3.86 6.07
CA LEU A 38 7.27 -4.42 6.07
C LEU A 38 6.44 -3.86 4.92
N VAL A 39 5.73 -4.74 4.21
CA VAL A 39 4.74 -4.37 3.20
C VAL A 39 3.39 -4.85 3.68
N LEU A 40 2.43 -3.92 3.83
CA LEU A 40 1.06 -4.28 4.16
C LEU A 40 0.41 -4.94 2.95
N GLY A 41 0.15 -6.24 3.03
CA GLY A 41 -0.69 -6.95 2.06
C GLY A 41 -2.16 -6.73 2.38
N LEU A 42 -2.94 -6.22 1.43
CA LEU A 42 -4.39 -6.07 1.55
C LEU A 42 -5.08 -7.08 0.62
N ASP A 43 -5.66 -8.11 1.25
CA ASP A 43 -6.39 -9.22 0.62
C ASP A 43 -7.78 -9.38 1.27
N PRO A 44 -8.64 -8.35 1.17
CA PRO A 44 -9.86 -8.29 1.97
C PRO A 44 -10.86 -9.36 1.55
N ASP A 45 -11.30 -10.18 2.50
CA ASP A 45 -12.41 -11.11 2.36
C ASP A 45 -13.70 -10.52 2.95
N PRO A 46 -14.76 -10.27 2.14
CA PRO A 46 -16.04 -9.74 2.62
C PRO A 46 -16.66 -10.53 3.78
N ALA A 47 -16.34 -11.82 3.90
CA ALA A 47 -16.82 -12.66 5.00
C ALA A 47 -15.99 -12.52 6.30
N ARG A 48 -14.83 -11.86 6.26
CA ARG A 48 -13.85 -11.78 7.37
C ARG A 48 -13.40 -10.35 7.66
N LEU A 49 -14.26 -9.38 7.40
CA LEU A 49 -13.98 -7.98 7.69
C LEU A 49 -14.01 -7.71 9.20
N TRP A 50 -13.23 -6.73 9.65
CA TRP A 50 -13.30 -6.26 11.03
C TRP A 50 -14.70 -5.70 11.34
N PRO A 51 -15.25 -5.94 12.54
CA PRO A 51 -16.57 -5.45 12.93
C PRO A 51 -16.73 -3.94 12.70
N ARG A 52 -15.68 -3.17 13.03
CA ARG A 52 -15.66 -1.72 12.84
C ARG A 52 -15.84 -1.29 11.39
N ALA A 53 -15.34 -2.06 10.43
CA ALA A 53 -15.50 -1.77 9.00
C ALA A 53 -16.95 -1.95 8.55
N ALA A 54 -17.63 -2.99 9.05
CA ALA A 54 -19.04 -3.24 8.77
C ALA A 54 -19.94 -2.13 9.35
N GLU A 55 -19.65 -1.68 10.59
CA GLU A 55 -20.35 -0.56 11.22
C GLU A 55 -20.22 0.73 10.38
N LEU A 56 -19.00 1.09 9.97
CA LEU A 56 -18.74 2.27 9.15
C LEU A 56 -19.47 2.21 7.80
N ALA A 57 -19.54 1.03 7.18
CA ALA A 57 -20.23 0.85 5.90
C ALA A 57 -21.76 0.83 6.03
N SER A 58 -22.29 0.47 7.19
CA SER A 58 -23.73 0.36 7.46
C SER A 58 -24.45 1.70 7.53
N ALA A 59 -23.72 2.81 7.70
CA ALA A 59 -24.26 4.17 7.68
C ALA A 59 -24.80 4.60 6.30
N GLY A 60 -24.45 3.90 5.22
CA GLY A 60 -24.86 4.24 3.86
C GLY A 60 -25.99 3.36 3.31
N GLN A 61 -26.97 3.99 2.65
CA GLN A 61 -27.99 3.30 1.85
C GLN A 61 -27.41 2.75 0.53
N GLY A 62 -28.16 1.88 -0.17
CA GLY A 62 -27.82 1.39 -1.50
C GLY A 62 -27.79 -0.14 -1.63
N PRO A 63 -27.56 -0.66 -2.86
CA PRO A 63 -27.50 -2.09 -3.15
C PRO A 63 -26.49 -2.89 -2.29
N PRO A 64 -26.69 -4.21 -2.11
CA PRO A 64 -25.77 -5.06 -1.34
C PRO A 64 -24.31 -5.00 -1.82
N ALA A 65 -24.07 -4.91 -3.13
CA ALA A 65 -22.73 -4.83 -3.69
C ALA A 65 -21.99 -3.55 -3.27
N ASP A 66 -22.67 -2.40 -3.27
CA ASP A 66 -22.10 -1.12 -2.82
C ASP A 66 -21.78 -1.14 -1.33
N ARG A 67 -22.64 -1.76 -0.51
CA ARG A 67 -22.37 -1.93 0.92
C ARG A 67 -21.16 -2.81 1.18
N ALA A 68 -21.04 -3.92 0.44
CA ALA A 68 -19.89 -4.82 0.54
C ALA A 68 -18.59 -4.11 0.15
N ALA A 69 -18.59 -3.35 -0.95
CA ALA A 69 -17.44 -2.57 -1.39
C ALA A 69 -17.03 -1.51 -0.35
N ARG A 70 -17.99 -0.76 0.23
CA ARG A 70 -17.71 0.19 1.31
C ARG A 70 -17.11 -0.48 2.54
N ALA A 71 -17.62 -1.65 2.94
CA ALA A 71 -17.08 -2.40 4.07
C ALA A 71 -15.64 -2.86 3.80
N VAL A 72 -15.34 -3.27 2.57
CA VAL A 72 -13.99 -3.60 2.13
C VAL A 72 -13.07 -2.37 2.17
N SER A 73 -13.49 -1.23 1.59
CA SER A 73 -12.73 0.04 1.68
C SER A 73 -12.42 0.41 3.13
N ALA A 74 -13.43 0.36 4.00
CA ALA A 74 -13.29 0.70 5.43
C ALA A 74 -12.33 -0.26 6.15
N HIS A 75 -12.40 -1.57 5.85
CA HIS A 75 -11.48 -2.55 6.43
C HIS A 75 -10.03 -2.27 6.02
N CYS A 76 -9.80 -2.02 4.73
CA CYS A 76 -8.49 -1.66 4.22
C CYS A 76 -7.97 -0.34 4.81
N ALA A 77 -8.83 0.67 4.96
CA ALA A 77 -8.46 1.94 5.57
C ALA A 77 -8.02 1.76 7.03
N LEU A 78 -8.78 1.01 7.82
CA LEU A 78 -8.43 0.70 9.21
C LEU A 78 -7.11 -0.07 9.30
N ALA A 79 -6.86 -1.00 8.38
CA ALA A 79 -5.59 -1.73 8.33
C ALA A 79 -4.41 -0.82 8.00
N ILE A 80 -4.56 0.08 7.01
CA ILE A 80 -3.55 1.09 6.66
C ILE A 80 -3.26 1.99 7.86
N GLU A 81 -4.30 2.50 8.52
CA GLU A 81 -4.15 3.37 9.71
C GLU A 81 -3.45 2.65 10.87
N ALA A 82 -3.73 1.37 11.07
CA ALA A 82 -3.17 0.60 12.19
C ALA A 82 -1.67 0.32 12.05
N VAL A 83 -1.14 0.16 10.83
CA VAL A 83 0.26 -0.25 10.61
C VAL A 83 1.07 0.64 9.66
N GLY A 84 0.48 1.77 9.22
CA GLY A 84 1.03 2.63 8.18
C GLY A 84 2.42 3.17 8.51
N GLU A 85 2.66 3.52 9.78
CA GLU A 85 3.94 4.05 10.26
C GLU A 85 5.07 3.01 10.24
N GLN A 86 4.75 1.70 10.26
CA GLN A 86 5.73 0.63 10.25
C GLN A 86 5.95 0.02 8.85
N CYS A 87 5.03 0.25 7.92
CA CYS A 87 5.14 -0.30 6.56
C CYS A 87 6.00 0.59 5.66
N VAL A 88 6.52 0.10 4.55
CA VAL A 88 7.19 0.91 3.51
C VAL A 88 6.42 0.93 2.20
N ALA A 89 5.42 0.04 2.08
CA ALA A 89 4.51 -0.01 0.95
C ALA A 89 3.20 -0.73 1.36
N VAL A 90 2.20 -0.58 0.50
CA VAL A 90 0.95 -1.35 0.55
C VAL A 90 0.81 -2.12 -0.77
N LYS A 91 0.48 -3.41 -0.68
CA LYS A 91 0.23 -4.29 -1.83
C LYS A 91 -1.23 -4.72 -1.84
N LEU A 92 -1.99 -4.18 -2.77
CA LEU A 92 -3.42 -4.47 -2.93
C LEU A 92 -3.61 -5.70 -3.83
N GLN A 93 -4.40 -6.68 -3.39
CA GLN A 93 -4.75 -7.85 -4.21
C GLN A 93 -5.94 -7.52 -5.13
N LEU A 94 -5.66 -7.27 -6.41
CA LEU A 94 -6.67 -6.92 -7.44
C LEU A 94 -7.87 -7.88 -7.43
N ALA A 95 -7.61 -9.20 -7.38
CA ALA A 95 -8.64 -10.23 -7.45
C ALA A 95 -9.72 -10.11 -6.36
N CYS A 96 -9.34 -9.61 -5.17
CA CYS A 96 -10.28 -9.44 -4.07
C CYS A 96 -11.25 -8.26 -4.25
N PHE A 97 -10.83 -7.25 -5.00
CA PHE A 97 -11.67 -6.10 -5.33
C PHE A 97 -12.53 -6.37 -6.56
N GLU A 98 -11.94 -6.89 -7.65
CA GLU A 98 -12.66 -7.06 -8.93
C GLU A 98 -13.86 -8.02 -8.82
N ARG A 99 -13.79 -9.03 -7.93
CA ARG A 99 -14.90 -9.95 -7.66
C ARG A 99 -16.18 -9.28 -7.14
N LEU A 100 -16.08 -8.03 -6.65
CA LEU A 100 -17.23 -7.23 -6.20
C LEU A 100 -17.85 -6.40 -7.35
N GLY A 101 -17.35 -6.55 -8.57
CA GLY A 101 -17.83 -5.81 -9.74
C GLY A 101 -17.41 -4.33 -9.73
N ALA A 102 -18.19 -3.47 -10.39
CA ALA A 102 -17.89 -2.04 -10.51
C ALA A 102 -17.69 -1.33 -9.15
N PRO A 103 -18.50 -1.61 -8.09
CA PRO A 103 -18.23 -1.03 -6.77
C PRO A 103 -16.88 -1.45 -6.18
N GLY A 104 -16.45 -2.69 -6.46
CA GLY A 104 -15.13 -3.18 -6.06
C GLY A 104 -13.96 -2.44 -6.71
N TRP A 105 -14.08 -2.12 -8.01
CA TRP A 105 -13.11 -1.29 -8.71
C TRP A 105 -13.03 0.12 -8.13
N ALA A 106 -14.16 0.71 -7.75
CA ALA A 106 -14.19 2.00 -7.06
C ALA A 106 -13.48 1.92 -5.69
N ALA A 107 -13.74 0.86 -4.92
CA ALA A 107 -13.06 0.60 -3.66
C ALA A 107 -11.53 0.43 -3.84
N LEU A 108 -11.09 -0.28 -4.88
CA LEU A 108 -9.67 -0.42 -5.19
C LEU A 108 -9.00 0.94 -5.45
N ALA A 109 -9.68 1.82 -6.21
CA ALA A 109 -9.18 3.15 -6.50
C ALA A 109 -9.08 4.00 -5.22
N GLU A 110 -10.11 3.97 -4.38
CA GLU A 110 -10.15 4.67 -3.09
C GLU A 110 -9.02 4.20 -2.14
N VAL A 111 -8.86 2.89 -1.97
CA VAL A 111 -7.82 2.31 -1.10
C VAL A 111 -6.43 2.58 -1.66
N SER A 112 -6.26 2.52 -2.99
CA SER A 112 -4.99 2.86 -3.63
C SER A 112 -4.60 4.30 -3.37
N GLU A 113 -5.57 5.23 -3.44
CA GLU A 113 -5.31 6.64 -3.18
C GLU A 113 -4.95 6.88 -1.71
N ARG A 114 -5.69 6.28 -0.79
CA ARG A 114 -5.36 6.33 0.65
C ARG A 114 -3.96 5.79 0.94
N ALA A 115 -3.54 4.74 0.25
CA ALA A 115 -2.22 4.13 0.44
C ALA A 115 -1.06 5.00 -0.09
N ARG A 116 -1.32 6.05 -0.89
CA ARG A 116 -0.26 6.93 -1.41
C ARG A 116 0.23 7.96 -0.39
N GLY A 117 -0.61 8.34 0.58
CA GLY A 117 -0.29 9.35 1.59
C GLY A 117 -0.35 10.78 1.05
#